data_AF-A0A1C4ZVQ4-F1
#
_entry.id   AF-A0A1C4ZVQ4-F1
#
_cell.length_a   1.000
_cell.length_b   1.000
_cell.length_c   1.000
_cell.angle_alpha   90.00
_cell.angle_beta   90.00
_cell.angle_gamma   90.00
#
_symmetry.space_group_name_H-M   'P 1'
#
loop_
_entity.id
_entity.type
_entity.pdbx_description
1 polymer ?
#
loop_
_entity_poly.entity_id
_entity_poly.type
_entity_poly.pdbx_seq_one_letter_code
_entity_poly.pdbx_strand_id
1 'polypeptide(L)'
;GGMVHEAASNAGWVNRNTGISGVSNNALAAISVDGVKYIYTVAGGLVYEASSANGWRNLWTGISGVSSDALAAINFNGVKIIYTVAGGMVHEAASNAGWRNLNSGVRGTAVSATSISGVKVLYTV
;
A
#
# COMPACT_ATOMS: atom_id res chain seq x y z
N GLY A 1 -3.47 17.23 3.67
CA GLY A 1 -3.42 15.77 3.68
C GLY A 1 -4.78 15.24 3.28
N GLY A 2 -4.80 14.21 2.44
CA GLY A 2 -6.01 13.53 1.98
C GLY A 2 -6.69 12.72 3.07
N MET A 3 -7.86 12.20 2.72
CA MET A 3 -8.69 11.34 3.55
C MET A 3 -9.13 10.13 2.74
N VAL A 4 -9.01 8.94 3.32
CA VAL A 4 -9.38 7.71 2.64
C VAL A 4 -10.88 7.48 2.78
N HIS A 5 -11.51 7.16 1.66
CA HIS A 5 -12.90 6.78 1.58
C HIS A 5 -13.00 5.38 0.97
N GLU A 6 -14.02 4.63 1.36
CA GLU A 6 -14.38 3.35 0.77
C GLU A 6 -15.79 3.45 0.17
N ALA A 7 -15.99 2.86 -1.01
CA ALA A 7 -17.29 2.69 -1.62
C ALA A 7 -17.42 1.26 -2.14
N ALA A 8 -18.56 0.61 -1.89
CA ALA A 8 -18.81 -0.77 -2.28
C ALA A 8 -19.96 -0.87 -3.29
N SER A 9 -19.81 -1.73 -4.29
CA SER A 9 -20.79 -1.92 -5.38
C SER A 9 -22.08 -2.60 -4.92
N ASN A 10 -21.99 -3.48 -3.92
CA ASN A 10 -23.13 -4.21 -3.37
C ASN A 10 -24.16 -3.33 -2.63
N ALA A 11 -23.84 -2.04 -2.43
CA ALA A 11 -24.72 -1.05 -1.82
C ALA A 11 -24.86 0.22 -2.69
N GLY A 12 -24.56 0.15 -3.99
CA GLY A 12 -24.80 1.24 -4.93
C GLY A 12 -23.79 2.39 -4.89
N TRP A 13 -22.49 2.08 -4.70
CA TRP A 13 -21.36 3.04 -4.72
C TRP A 13 -21.62 4.32 -3.90
N VAL A 14 -21.41 4.22 -2.59
CA VAL A 14 -21.49 5.36 -1.67
C VAL A 14 -20.16 5.53 -0.95
N ASN A 15 -19.58 6.74 -1.03
CA ASN A 15 -18.36 7.08 -0.30
C ASN A 15 -18.62 7.08 1.21
N ARG A 16 -17.89 6.25 1.94
CA ARG A 16 -17.86 6.18 3.40
C ARG A 16 -16.46 6.53 3.89
N ASN A 17 -16.38 7.44 4.86
CA ASN A 17 -15.11 7.80 5.48
C ASN A 17 -14.58 6.61 6.30
N THR A 18 -13.32 6.24 6.10
CA THR A 18 -12.66 5.17 6.89
C THR A 18 -12.08 5.67 8.21
N GLY A 19 -11.99 7.00 8.40
CA GLY A 19 -11.33 7.65 9.53
C GLY A 19 -9.83 7.89 9.32
N ILE A 20 -9.25 7.41 8.21
CA ILE A 20 -7.84 7.60 7.88
C ILE A 20 -7.67 8.97 7.19
N SER A 21 -6.89 9.86 7.80
CA SER A 21 -6.65 11.22 7.30
C SER A 21 -5.18 11.63 7.42
N GLY A 22 -4.82 12.78 6.83
CA GLY A 22 -3.45 13.31 6.88
C GLY A 22 -2.47 12.62 5.92
N VAL A 23 -2.98 11.88 4.95
CA VAL A 23 -2.18 11.07 4.01
C VAL A 23 -1.88 11.83 2.71
N SER A 24 -1.01 11.28 1.87
CA SER A 24 -0.81 11.73 0.49
C SER A 24 -2.08 11.50 -0.34
N ASN A 25 -2.32 12.37 -1.32
CA ASN A 25 -3.42 12.19 -2.28
C ASN A 25 -3.07 11.21 -3.40
N ASN A 26 -1.78 10.88 -3.57
CA ASN A 26 -1.27 10.14 -4.73
C ASN A 26 -0.75 8.74 -4.39
N ALA A 27 -0.63 8.40 -3.10
CA ALA A 27 -0.10 7.12 -2.65
C ALA A 27 -1.12 6.39 -1.75
N LEU A 28 -1.96 5.59 -2.39
CA LEU A 28 -3.00 4.76 -1.77
C LEU A 28 -3.00 3.39 -2.45
N ALA A 29 -2.90 2.32 -1.66
CA ALA A 29 -3.06 0.96 -2.14
C ALA A 29 -3.98 0.17 -1.21
N ALA A 30 -4.72 -0.78 -1.75
CA ALA A 30 -5.59 -1.65 -0.96
C ALA A 30 -5.47 -3.09 -1.43
N ILE A 31 -5.50 -4.03 -0.49
CA ILE A 31 -5.50 -5.48 -0.75
C ILE A 31 -6.46 -6.18 0.19
N SER A 32 -6.80 -7.43 -0.13
CA SER A 32 -7.43 -8.35 0.80
C SER A 32 -6.53 -9.55 1.08
N VAL A 33 -6.44 -9.91 2.36
CA VAL A 33 -5.77 -11.14 2.82
C VAL A 33 -6.72 -11.83 3.80
N ASP A 34 -7.07 -13.08 3.51
CA ASP A 34 -7.91 -13.93 4.37
C ASP A 34 -9.20 -13.24 4.85
N GLY A 35 -9.87 -12.50 3.96
CA GLY A 35 -11.12 -11.79 4.25
C GLY A 35 -10.95 -10.46 5.00
N VAL A 36 -9.72 -10.07 5.34
CA VAL A 36 -9.40 -8.75 5.92
C VAL A 36 -9.01 -7.79 4.82
N LYS A 37 -9.52 -6.56 4.86
CA LYS A 37 -9.08 -5.46 4.00
C LYS A 37 -7.90 -4.77 4.67
N TYR A 38 -6.87 -4.49 3.87
CA TYR A 38 -5.72 -3.67 4.28
C TYR A 38 -5.61 -2.48 3.35
N ILE A 39 -5.39 -1.31 3.94
CA ILE A 39 -5.15 -0.06 3.24
C ILE A 39 -3.74 0.41 3.61
N TYR A 40 -2.97 0.75 2.58
CA TYR A 40 -1.66 1.36 2.72
C TYR A 40 -1.71 2.80 2.26
N THR A 41 -1.08 3.68 3.03
CA THR A 41 -0.98 5.11 2.72
C THR A 41 0.41 5.64 3.02
N VAL A 42 0.78 6.75 2.37
CA VAL A 42 2.00 7.50 2.73
C VAL A 42 1.62 8.79 3.44
N ALA A 43 2.29 9.12 4.55
CA ALA A 43 2.22 10.42 5.20
C ALA A 43 3.63 10.86 5.65
N GLY A 44 4.08 12.04 5.21
CA GLY A 44 5.40 12.55 5.56
C GLY A 44 6.57 11.64 5.16
N GLY A 45 6.44 10.88 4.07
CA GLY A 45 7.45 9.90 3.63
C GLY A 45 7.49 8.60 4.45
N LEU A 46 6.47 8.33 5.28
CA LEU A 46 6.30 7.11 6.05
C LEU A 46 5.12 6.29 5.51
N VAL A 47 5.23 4.96 5.48
CA VAL A 47 4.13 4.08 5.06
C VAL A 47 3.35 3.60 6.28
N TYR A 48 2.03 3.70 6.21
CA TYR A 48 1.12 3.21 7.24
C TYR A 48 0.22 2.10 6.69
N GLU A 49 -0.15 1.16 7.56
CA GLU A 49 -1.13 0.11 7.33
C GLU A 49 -2.34 0.34 8.25
N ALA A 50 -3.54 0.30 7.67
CA ALA A 50 -4.80 0.23 8.40
C ALA A 50 -5.58 -1.00 7.94
N SER A 51 -6.34 -1.64 8.84
CA SER A 51 -7.12 -2.83 8.48
C SER A 51 -8.55 -2.79 8.98
N SER A 52 -9.43 -3.50 8.28
CA SER A 52 -10.81 -3.67 8.74
C SER A 52 -10.89 -4.48 10.05
N ALA A 53 -9.85 -5.26 10.37
CA ALA A 53 -9.79 -6.09 11.58
C ALA A 53 -9.39 -5.29 12.84
N ASN A 54 -8.81 -4.09 12.69
CA ASN A 54 -8.36 -3.26 13.81
C ASN A 54 -9.07 -1.90 13.91
N GLY A 55 -10.25 -1.78 13.27
CA GLY A 55 -11.03 -0.55 13.26
C GLY A 55 -10.39 0.59 12.47
N TRP A 56 -9.66 0.27 11.39
CA TRP A 56 -9.00 1.24 10.51
C TRP A 56 -7.94 2.12 11.19
N ARG A 57 -7.36 1.64 12.29
CA ARG A 57 -6.25 2.34 12.94
C ARG A 57 -5.05 2.39 12.00
N ASN A 58 -4.57 3.61 11.72
CA ASN A 58 -3.43 3.84 10.85
C ASN A 58 -2.11 3.60 11.62
N LEU A 59 -1.48 2.45 11.41
CA LEU A 59 -0.27 2.02 12.13
C LEU A 59 0.96 2.17 11.25
N TRP A 60 2.02 2.79 11.76
CA TRP A 60 3.27 2.90 11.03
C TRP A 60 3.89 1.51 10.79
N THR A 61 4.23 1.21 9.54
CA THR A 61 4.79 -0.09 9.14
C THR A 61 6.27 -0.25 9.51
N GLY A 62 6.97 0.85 9.83
CA GLY A 62 8.43 0.87 9.94
C GLY A 62 9.14 1.38 8.68
N ILE A 63 8.43 1.50 7.55
CA ILE A 63 9.00 1.98 6.28
C ILE A 63 9.02 3.52 6.28
N SER A 64 10.15 4.10 5.86
CA SER A 64 10.39 5.54 5.80
C SER A 64 11.21 5.93 4.55
N GLY A 65 11.28 7.23 4.26
CA GLY A 65 12.08 7.78 3.17
C GLY A 65 11.49 7.54 1.77
N VAL A 66 10.19 7.32 1.68
CA VAL A 66 9.51 7.01 0.41
C VAL A 66 8.90 8.26 -0.23
N SER A 67 8.71 8.21 -1.55
CA SER A 67 7.96 9.20 -2.32
C SER A 67 6.50 9.27 -1.87
N SER A 68 5.91 10.45 -1.93
CA SER A 68 4.49 10.67 -1.70
C SER A 68 3.59 10.20 -2.85
N ASP A 69 4.16 9.79 -3.98
CA ASP A 69 3.41 9.61 -5.24
C ASP A 69 3.32 8.17 -5.73
N ALA A 70 4.00 7.22 -5.06
CA ALA A 70 4.11 5.86 -5.56
C ALA A 70 3.99 4.84 -4.42
N LEU A 71 2.89 4.08 -4.47
CA LEU A 71 2.60 3.02 -3.53
C LEU A 71 1.76 1.95 -4.23
N ALA A 72 2.23 0.71 -4.21
CA ALA A 72 1.45 -0.45 -4.63
C ALA A 72 1.50 -1.52 -3.54
N ALA A 73 0.50 -2.39 -3.51
CA ALA A 73 0.49 -3.53 -2.61
C ALA A 73 -0.16 -4.73 -3.27
N ILE A 74 0.33 -5.93 -2.93
CA ILE A 74 -0.25 -7.19 -3.37
C ILE A 74 -0.34 -8.17 -2.20
N ASN A 75 -1.31 -9.07 -2.27
CA ASN A 75 -1.29 -10.32 -1.53
C ASN A 75 -0.54 -11.36 -2.37
N PHE A 76 0.52 -11.93 -1.81
CA PHE A 76 1.29 -13.00 -2.44
C PHE A 76 1.41 -14.18 -1.47
N ASN A 77 0.62 -15.23 -1.72
CA ASN A 77 0.57 -16.43 -0.87
C ASN A 77 0.33 -16.14 0.63
N GLY A 78 -0.60 -15.23 0.93
CA GLY A 78 -0.92 -14.81 2.31
C GLY A 78 0.03 -13.78 2.89
N VAL A 79 1.10 -13.41 2.16
CA VAL A 79 2.03 -12.36 2.58
C VAL A 79 1.61 -11.03 1.96
N LYS A 80 1.56 -9.99 2.79
CA LYS A 80 1.34 -8.61 2.33
C LYS A 80 2.67 -8.06 1.85
N ILE A 81 2.71 -7.65 0.59
CA ILE A 81 3.88 -7.04 -0.04
C ILE A 81 3.53 -5.61 -0.41
N ILE A 82 4.41 -4.68 -0.05
CA ILE A 82 4.32 -3.26 -0.41
C ILE A 82 5.47 -2.93 -1.35
N TYR A 83 5.16 -2.14 -2.38
CA TYR A 83 6.14 -1.51 -3.24
C TYR A 83 6.07 0.01 -3.10
N THR A 84 7.22 0.63 -2.89
CA THR A 84 7.36 2.10 -2.83
C THR A 84 8.45 2.57 -3.76
N VAL A 85 8.46 3.87 -4.09
CA VAL A 85 9.58 4.49 -4.81
C VAL A 85 10.37 5.37 -3.85
N ALA A 86 11.70 5.24 -3.87
CA ALA A 86 12.62 6.15 -3.20
C ALA A 86 13.82 6.39 -4.11
N GLY A 87 14.17 7.66 -4.35
CA GLY A 87 15.32 8.01 -5.20
C GLY A 87 15.26 7.45 -6.63
N GLY A 88 14.06 7.30 -7.20
CA GLY A 88 13.87 6.74 -8.55
C GLY A 88 13.98 5.22 -8.65
N MET A 89 14.01 4.52 -7.51
CA MET A 89 14.09 3.05 -7.44
C MET A 89 12.89 2.49 -6.68
N VAL A 90 12.34 1.39 -7.18
CA VAL A 90 11.30 0.62 -6.49
C VAL A 90 11.94 -0.20 -5.36
N HIS A 91 11.31 -0.18 -4.20
CA HIS A 91 11.66 -0.98 -3.04
C HIS A 91 10.51 -1.90 -2.68
N GLU A 92 10.82 -3.13 -2.28
CA GLU A 92 9.88 -4.14 -1.80
C GLU A 92 10.00 -4.29 -0.28
N ALA A 93 8.87 -4.33 0.41
CA ALA A 93 8.78 -4.68 1.83
C ALA A 93 7.69 -5.72 2.06
N ALA A 94 7.95 -6.69 2.94
CA ALA A 94 7.05 -7.80 3.19
C ALA A 94 6.69 -7.95 4.68
N SER A 95 5.42 -8.30 4.96
CA SER A 95 4.94 -8.46 6.33
C SER A 95 5.61 -9.59 7.11
N ASN A 96 6.12 -10.61 6.43
CA ASN A 96 6.84 -11.74 7.04
C ASN A 96 8.36 -11.50 7.16
N ALA A 97 8.86 -10.35 6.70
CA ALA A 97 10.27 -9.98 6.73
C ALA A 97 10.51 -8.67 7.51
N GLY A 98 9.59 -8.34 8.43
CA GLY A 98 9.68 -7.16 9.29
C GLY A 98 9.61 -5.83 8.55
N TRP A 99 8.94 -5.80 7.39
CA TRP A 99 8.75 -4.57 6.58
C TRP A 99 10.04 -3.86 6.17
N ARG A 100 11.15 -4.60 6.03
CA ARG A 100 12.40 -4.05 5.51
C ARG A 100 12.21 -3.54 4.08
N ASN A 101 12.53 -2.28 3.83
CA ASN A 101 12.39 -1.64 2.51
C ASN A 101 13.61 -1.95 1.63
N LEU A 102 13.58 -3.08 0.93
CA LEU A 102 14.71 -3.59 0.15
C LEU A 102 14.64 -3.08 -1.29
N ASN A 103 15.75 -2.52 -1.81
CA ASN A 103 15.82 -2.09 -3.20
C ASN A 103 15.66 -3.29 -4.15
N SER A 104 14.73 -3.19 -5.10
CA SER A 104 14.40 -4.26 -6.05
C SER A 104 15.31 -4.26 -7.30
N GLY A 105 16.10 -3.21 -7.52
CA GLY A 105 16.84 -2.98 -8.76
C GLY A 105 16.00 -2.40 -9.90
N VAL A 106 14.68 -2.25 -9.72
CA VAL A 106 13.78 -1.69 -10.74
C VAL A 106 13.72 -0.18 -10.63
N ARG A 107 13.89 0.52 -11.75
CA ARG A 107 13.76 1.99 -11.85
C ARG A 107 12.31 2.40 -12.06
N GLY A 108 11.92 3.54 -11.49
CA GLY A 108 10.60 4.12 -11.69
C GLY A 108 10.32 5.32 -10.79
N THR A 109 9.38 6.14 -11.24
CA THR A 109 8.77 7.28 -10.54
C THR A 109 7.37 6.93 -10.03
N ALA A 110 6.69 5.97 -10.67
CA ALA A 110 5.46 5.34 -10.22
C ALA A 110 5.61 3.82 -10.19
N VAL A 111 4.75 3.15 -9.42
CA VAL A 111 4.73 1.67 -9.37
C VAL A 111 3.30 1.15 -9.27
N SER A 112 3.02 0.09 -10.03
CA SER A 112 1.86 -0.78 -9.86
C SER A 112 2.34 -2.23 -9.79
N ALA A 113 1.62 -3.07 -9.07
CA ALA A 113 2.01 -4.45 -8.84
C ALA A 113 0.82 -5.40 -8.96
N THR A 114 1.08 -6.61 -9.45
CA THR A 114 0.13 -7.72 -9.44
C THR A 114 0.87 -9.03 -9.16
N SER A 115 0.11 -10.09 -8.89
CA SER A 115 0.63 -11.45 -8.84
C SER A 115 -0.17 -12.35 -9.78
N ILE A 116 0.54 -13.20 -10.52
CA ILE A 116 -0.08 -14.17 -11.43
C ILE A 116 0.77 -15.44 -11.44
N SER A 117 0.11 -16.60 -11.28
CA SER A 117 0.74 -17.92 -11.37
C SER A 117 2.03 -18.06 -10.53
N GLY A 118 2.03 -17.55 -9.30
CA GLY A 118 3.17 -17.63 -8.39
C GLY A 118 4.32 -16.66 -8.71
N VAL A 119 4.09 -15.66 -9.56
CA VAL A 119 5.07 -14.62 -9.91
C VAL A 119 4.54 -13.25 -9.48
N LYS A 120 5.42 -12.42 -8.90
CA LYS A 120 5.16 -11.00 -8.66
C LYS A 120 5.56 -10.20 -9.90
N VAL A 121 4.71 -9.29 -10.35
CA VAL A 121 4.95 -8.47 -11.54
C VAL A 121 4.85 -7.00 -11.16
N LEU A 122 5.84 -6.21 -11.60
CA LEU A 122 5.91 -4.77 -11.40
C LEU A 122 5.76 -4.04 -12.72
N TYR A 123 5.02 -2.93 -12.69
CA TYR A 123 4.93 -1.96 -13.77
C TYR A 123 5.37 -0.60 -13.23
N THR A 124 6.29 0.06 -13.92
CA THR A 124 6.83 1.36 -13.52
C THR A 124 6.77 2.36 -14.67
N VAL A 125 6.80 3.65 -14.32
CA VAL A 125 6.91 4.80 -15.24
C VAL A 125 8.17 5.58 -14.91
#